data_AF-A0A938I2A4-F1
#
_entry.id   AF-A0A938I2A4-F1
#
_cell.length_a   1.000
_cell.length_b   1.000
_cell.length_c   1.000
_cell.angle_alpha   90.00
_cell.angle_beta   90.00
_cell.angle_gamma   90.00
#
_symmetry.space_group_name_H-M   'P 1'
#
loop_
_entity.id
_entity.type
_entity.pdbx_description
1 polymer ?
#
loop_
_entity_poly.entity_id
_entity_poly.type
_entity_poly.pdbx_seq_one_letter_code
_entity_poly.pdbx_strand_id
1 'polypeptide(L)'
;MSSIDPQTRCLEHQLPEDHVSPHGLICRECYARLRDDPPTGACRGFWESQPVLSNGEPCAVFALVWNNFQIRSLHPSTALNELERTAREVLDPTLRVRT
;
A
#
# COMPACT_ATOMS: atom_id res chain seq x y z
N MET A 1 -6.57 5.34 -24.91
CA MET A 1 -7.15 4.73 -23.69
C MET A 1 -6.01 4.68 -22.69
N SER A 2 -5.84 5.74 -21.90
CA SER A 2 -4.79 5.78 -20.89
C SER A 2 -5.26 4.94 -19.72
N SER A 3 -4.62 3.79 -19.51
CA SER A 3 -4.79 2.99 -18.30
C SER A 3 -4.50 3.92 -17.12
N ILE A 4 -5.54 4.29 -16.37
CA ILE A 4 -5.38 4.97 -15.09
C ILE A 4 -4.93 3.85 -14.15
N ASP A 5 -3.64 3.53 -14.18
CA ASP A 5 -3.07 2.77 -13.07
C ASP A 5 -3.34 3.63 -11.83
N PRO A 6 -4.05 3.10 -10.81
CA PRO A 6 -4.24 3.82 -9.56
C PRO A 6 -2.86 4.01 -8.93
N GLN A 7 -2.18 5.10 -9.29
CA GLN A 7 -0.80 5.34 -8.92
C GLN A 7 -0.74 5.53 -7.42
N THR A 8 -0.27 4.52 -6.71
CA THR A 8 -0.08 4.59 -5.26
C THR A 8 0.95 5.66 -4.97
N ARG A 9 0.75 6.38 -3.86
CA ARG A 9 1.60 7.52 -3.51
C ARG A 9 2.14 7.35 -2.10
N CYS A 10 3.41 7.64 -1.92
CA CYS A 10 3.99 7.73 -0.59
C CYS A 10 3.37 8.93 0.13
N LEU A 11 2.77 8.68 1.30
CA LEU A 11 2.12 9.70 2.10
C LEU A 11 3.12 10.71 2.69
N GLU A 12 4.33 10.26 2.99
CA GLU A 12 5.39 11.11 3.54
C GLU A 12 5.96 12.06 2.47
N HIS A 13 6.43 11.50 1.36
CA HIS A 13 7.13 12.27 0.34
C HIS A 13 6.20 12.84 -0.74
N GLN A 14 4.93 12.43 -0.77
CA GLN A 14 3.97 12.84 -1.80
C GLN A 14 4.43 12.53 -3.23
N LEU A 15 5.21 11.46 -3.39
CA LEU A 15 5.73 10.99 -4.67
C LEU A 15 5.04 9.70 -5.11
N PRO A 16 4.97 9.42 -6.42
CA PRO A 16 4.48 8.15 -6.92
C PRO A 16 5.37 6.99 -6.44
N GLU A 17 4.75 5.85 -6.22
CA GLU A 17 5.44 4.60 -5.89
C GLU A 17 5.60 3.74 -7.14
N ASP A 18 6.65 4.04 -7.89
CA ASP A 18 6.99 3.40 -9.17
C ASP A 18 8.35 2.71 -9.15
N HIS A 19 9.06 2.73 -8.01
CA HIS A 19 10.36 2.08 -7.84
C HIS A 19 10.19 0.69 -7.23
N VAL A 20 10.74 -0.32 -7.90
CA VAL A 20 10.70 -1.72 -7.45
C VAL A 20 11.64 -1.94 -6.27
N SER A 21 11.11 -2.51 -5.18
CA SER A 21 11.87 -2.93 -4.01
C SER A 21 11.46 -4.34 -3.54
N PRO A 22 12.22 -4.98 -2.63
CA PRO A 22 11.81 -6.23 -2.00
C PRO A 22 10.49 -6.14 -1.21
N HIS A 23 10.02 -4.93 -0.91
CA HIS A 23 8.78 -4.68 -0.17
C HIS A 23 7.63 -4.21 -1.08
N GLY A 24 7.78 -4.35 -2.40
CA GLY A 24 6.82 -3.86 -3.40
C GLY A 24 7.26 -2.55 -4.02
N LEU A 25 6.31 -1.86 -4.68
CA LEU A 25 6.54 -0.54 -5.24
C LEU A 25 6.58 0.51 -4.13
N ILE A 26 7.59 1.36 -4.15
CA ILE A 26 7.76 2.47 -3.19
C ILE A 26 8.24 3.73 -3.93
N CYS A 27 8.19 4.89 -3.28
CA CYS A 27 8.71 6.10 -3.89
C CYS A 27 10.25 6.15 -3.88
N ARG A 28 10.83 6.93 -4.79
CA ARG A 28 12.30 7.04 -4.95
C ARG A 28 13.04 7.44 -3.66
N GLU A 29 12.45 8.28 -2.81
CA GLU A 29 13.09 8.75 -1.57
C GLU A 29 13.10 7.64 -0.52
N CYS A 30 11.99 6.91 -0.38
CA CYS A 30 11.95 5.71 0.46
C CYS A 30 12.91 4.63 -0.05
N TYR A 31 13.01 4.44 -1.36
CA TYR A 31 13.96 3.50 -1.98
C TYR A 31 15.41 3.87 -1.65
N ALA A 32 15.77 5.16 -1.84
CA ALA A 32 17.10 5.65 -1.49
C ALA A 32 17.39 5.45 0.00
N ARG A 33 16.43 5.75 0.90
CA ARG A 33 16.58 5.50 2.33
C ARG A 33 16.82 4.03 2.63
N LEU A 34 15.99 3.12 2.11
CA LEU A 34 16.17 1.67 2.34
C LEU A 34 17.52 1.13 1.84
N ARG A 35 18.07 1.72 0.78
CA ARG A 35 19.37 1.33 0.20
C ARG A 35 20.54 1.90 0.99
N ASP A 36 20.51 3.20 1.30
CA ASP A 36 21.67 3.95 1.78
C ASP A 36 21.79 3.94 3.31
N ASP A 37 20.66 3.75 4.01
CA ASP A 37 20.60 3.63 5.46
C ASP A 37 19.45 2.64 5.79
N PRO A 38 19.66 1.33 5.80
CA PRO A 38 18.57 0.37 5.99
C PRO A 38 18.00 0.45 7.42
N PRO A 39 16.66 0.35 7.58
CA PRO A 39 16.03 0.40 8.89
C PRO A 39 16.29 -0.87 9.71
N THR A 40 16.11 -0.75 11.02
CA THR A 40 16.39 -1.82 11.98
C THR A 40 15.13 -2.62 12.33
N GLY A 41 15.33 -3.91 12.62
CA GLY A 41 14.26 -4.82 13.02
C GLY A 41 13.50 -5.43 11.84
N ALA A 42 12.50 -6.25 12.16
CA ALA A 42 11.66 -6.89 11.16
C ALA A 42 10.61 -5.92 10.61
N CYS A 43 10.43 -5.94 9.29
CA CYS A 43 9.36 -5.22 8.62
C CYS A 43 8.00 -5.87 8.93
N ARG A 44 7.00 -5.07 9.26
CA ARG A 44 5.60 -5.48 9.39
C ARG A 44 4.73 -4.68 8.44
N GLY A 45 3.82 -5.35 7.73
CA GLY A 45 2.90 -4.72 6.78
C GLY A 45 1.45 -4.85 7.24
N PHE A 46 0.68 -3.76 7.20
CA PHE A 46 -0.75 -3.78 7.54
C PHE A 46 -1.53 -2.65 6.86
N TRP A 47 -2.83 -2.86 6.66
CA TRP A 47 -3.77 -1.82 6.26
C TRP A 47 -4.23 -1.02 7.48
N GLU A 48 -4.24 0.30 7.38
CA GLU A 48 -4.81 1.15 8.42
C GLU A 48 -6.34 1.04 8.43
N SER A 49 -6.92 1.12 9.63
CA SER A 49 -8.37 0.98 9.82
C SER A 49 -9.16 2.20 9.39
N GLN A 50 -8.54 3.38 9.40
CA GLN A 50 -9.17 4.63 9.03
C GLN A 50 -8.71 5.07 7.65
N PRO A 51 -9.62 5.32 6.70
CA PRO A 51 -9.25 5.89 5.41
C PRO A 51 -8.77 7.33 5.58
N VAL A 52 -7.91 7.77 4.67
CA VAL A 52 -7.45 9.15 4.58
C VAL A 52 -8.18 9.83 3.43
N LEU A 53 -8.62 11.07 3.61
CA LEU A 53 -9.20 11.86 2.52
C LEU A 53 -8.08 12.47 1.68
N SER A 54 -8.09 12.21 0.37
CA SER A 54 -7.18 12.81 -0.60
C SER A 54 -8.00 13.36 -1.77
N ASN A 55 -7.87 14.66 -2.04
CA ASN A 55 -8.69 15.37 -3.03
C ASN A 55 -10.22 15.17 -2.85
N GLY A 56 -10.66 14.99 -1.61
CA GLY A 56 -12.07 14.78 -1.28
C GLY A 56 -12.57 13.34 -1.41
N GLU A 57 -11.71 12.40 -1.82
CA GLU A 57 -12.06 10.98 -1.92
C GLU A 57 -11.41 10.14 -0.80
N PRO A 58 -12.11 9.14 -0.26
CA PRO A 58 -11.53 8.22 0.71
C PRO A 58 -10.46 7.35 0.05
N CYS A 59 -9.31 7.25 0.67
CA CYS A 59 -8.19 6.45 0.20
C CYS A 59 -7.75 5.49 1.31
N ALA A 60 -7.40 4.27 0.94
CA ALA A 60 -6.84 3.29 1.88
C ALA A 60 -5.37 3.60 2.10
N VAL A 61 -4.86 3.29 3.30
CA VAL A 61 -3.45 3.44 3.63
C VAL A 61 -2.88 2.08 3.98
N PHE A 62 -1.82 1.68 3.27
CA PHE A 62 -1.00 0.54 3.63
C PHE A 62 0.29 1.03 4.30
N ALA A 63 0.64 0.44 5.43
CA ALA A 63 1.82 0.80 6.20
C ALA A 63 2.83 -0.36 6.25
N LEU A 64 4.08 -0.06 5.91
CA LEU A 64 5.25 -0.88 6.20
C LEU A 64 6.00 -0.23 7.36
N VAL A 65 6.22 -0.97 8.45
CA VAL A 65 6.78 -0.44 9.69
C VAL A 65 7.96 -1.29 10.17
N TRP A 66 9.08 -0.60 10.42
CA TRP A 66 10.27 -1.07 11.12
C TRP A 66 10.38 -0.38 12.49
N ASN A 67 11.43 -0.68 13.26
CA ASN A 67 11.60 -0.09 14.59
C ASN A 67 11.86 1.43 14.54
N ASN A 68 12.48 1.92 13.47
CA ASN A 68 12.91 3.32 13.33
C ASN A 68 12.55 3.96 11.98
N PHE A 69 11.71 3.31 11.18
CA PHE A 69 11.28 3.82 9.88
C PHE A 69 9.92 3.26 9.51
N GLN A 70 9.15 4.03 8.76
CA GLN A 70 7.90 3.55 8.18
C GLN A 70 7.68 4.14 6.79
N ILE A 71 7.00 3.38 5.95
CA ILE A 71 6.48 3.82 4.66
C ILE A 71 4.97 3.70 4.73
N ARG A 72 4.26 4.79 4.41
CA ARG A 72 2.81 4.80 4.31
C ARG A 72 2.43 5.07 2.87
N SER A 73 1.70 4.15 2.27
CA SER A 73 1.30 4.15 0.87
C SER A 73 -0.18 4.46 0.79
N LEU A 74 -0.54 5.52 0.06
CA LEU A 74 -1.91 5.93 -0.21
C LEU A 74 -2.40 5.22 -1.47
N HIS A 75 -3.44 4.41 -1.30
CA HIS A 75 -4.13 3.71 -2.38
C HIS A 75 -5.46 4.41 -2.67
N PRO A 76 -5.73 4.83 -3.92
CA PRO A 76 -7.00 5.48 -4.25
C PRO A 76 -8.19 4.54 -4.04
N SER A 77 -9.36 5.13 -3.76
CA SER A 77 -10.67 4.48 -3.57
C SER A 77 -11.03 3.46 -4.67
N THR A 78 -10.58 3.68 -5.89
CA THR A 78 -10.82 2.75 -7.00
C THR A 78 -10.20 1.37 -6.76
N ALA A 79 -9.10 1.30 -6.00
CA ALA A 79 -8.48 0.06 -5.54
C ALA A 79 -9.15 -0.51 -4.27
N LEU A 80 -9.90 0.29 -3.51
CA LEU A 80 -10.66 -0.15 -2.32
C LEU A 80 -11.76 -1.14 -2.72
N ASN A 81 -12.44 -0.92 -3.84
CA ASN A 81 -13.44 -1.86 -4.38
C ASN A 81 -12.83 -3.22 -4.78
N GLU A 82 -11.54 -3.26 -5.11
CA GLU A 82 -10.82 -4.51 -5.41
C GLU A 82 -10.30 -5.15 -4.13
N LEU A 83 -9.74 -4.37 -3.20
CA LEU A 83 -9.31 -4.85 -1.88
C LEU A 83 -10.47 -5.39 -1.04
N GLU A 84 -11.63 -4.72 -1.03
CA GLU A 84 -12.84 -5.20 -0.36
C GLU A 84 -13.38 -6.48 -1.03
N ARG A 85 -13.29 -6.59 -2.35
CA ARG A 85 -13.67 -7.79 -3.10
C ARG A 85 -12.75 -8.96 -2.73
N THR A 86 -11.42 -8.75 -2.78
CA THR A 86 -10.43 -9.76 -2.39
C THR A 86 -10.56 -10.14 -0.92
N ALA A 87 -10.79 -9.18 -0.02
CA ALA A 87 -11.03 -9.46 1.40
C ALA A 87 -12.30 -10.29 1.62
N ARG A 88 -13.38 -10.00 0.89
CA ARG A 88 -14.62 -10.80 0.94
C ARG A 88 -14.41 -12.21 0.39
N GLU A 89 -13.67 -12.37 -0.71
CA GLU A 89 -13.36 -13.68 -1.29
C GLU A 89 -12.48 -14.55 -0.37
N VAL A 90 -11.53 -13.95 0.35
CA VAL A 90 -10.66 -14.66 1.31
C VAL A 90 -11.41 -15.04 2.58
N LEU A 91 -12.39 -14.23 3.00
CA LEU A 91 -13.15 -14.41 4.24
C LEU A 91 -14.48 -15.17 4.05
N ASP A 92 -14.88 -15.52 2.83
CA ASP A 92 -16.07 -16.33 2.57
C ASP A 92 -15.74 -17.83 2.58
N PRO A 93 -16.11 -18.58 3.64
CA PRO A 93 -15.86 -20.02 3.73
C PRO A 93 -16.70 -20.84 2.72
N THR A 94 -17.70 -20.25 2.04
CA THR A 94 -18.56 -20.97 1.10
C THR A 94 -17.95 -21.14 -0.31
N LEU A 95 -16.89 -20.40 -0.64
CA LEU A 95 -16.18 -20.51 -1.93
C LEU A 95 -15.04 -21.57 -1.93
N ARG A 96 -14.72 -22.18 -0.78
CA ARG A 96 -13.68 -23.23 -0.68
C ARG A 96 -14.13 -24.65 -1.05
N VAL A 97 -15.36 -24.84 -1.54
CA VAL A 97 -15.84 -26.17 -1.96
C VAL A 97 -16.34 -26.13 -3.39
N ARG A 98 -15.41 -26.19 -4.36
CA ARG A 98 -15.65 -26.79 -5.69
C ARG A 98 -14.34 -27.32 -6.28
N THR A 99 -13.92 -28.49 -5.81
CA THR A 99 -13.25 -29.53 -6.61
C THR A 99 -13.68 -30.88 -6.08
#